data_AF-A0A7W0WZI6-F1
#
_entry.id   AF-A0A7W0WZI6-F1
#
_cell.length_a   1.000
_cell.length_b   1.000
_cell.length_c   1.000
_cell.angle_alpha   90.00
_cell.angle_beta   90.00
_cell.angle_gamma   90.00
#
_symmetry.space_group_name_H-M   'P 1'
#
loop_
_entity.id
_entity.type
_entity.pdbx_description
1 polymer ?
#
loop_
_entity_poly.entity_id
_entity_poly.type
_entity_poly.pdbx_seq_one_letter_code
_entity_poly.pdbx_strand_id
1 'polypeptide(L)'
;MSDPVILFDPWPRSAPLIFADNMQQRFEQLGRVIGLEESANGKLAAGLVEATLPDVVAIVGQTDLDASRLARAPQLAAVINVEGNFAQNVDYAECFRRGIQVLSIAPVFAQPVAEMALGLALDLARGITRGDRLMREGSEQYGLAGNRDAFVLRGATIGFIGCGNLGRALIP
;
A
#
# COMPACT_ATOMS: atom_id res chain seq x y z
N MET A 1 -30.91 11.59 9.05
CA MET A 1 -29.88 10.55 9.28
C MET A 1 -28.69 11.25 9.91
N SER A 2 -28.12 10.70 10.97
CA SER A 2 -26.86 11.21 11.55
C SER A 2 -25.72 11.03 10.54
N ASP A 3 -24.73 11.92 10.57
CA ASP A 3 -23.55 11.79 9.71
C ASP A 3 -22.82 10.47 10.02
N PRO A 4 -22.34 9.74 9.00
CA PRO A 4 -21.62 8.49 9.19
C PRO A 4 -20.32 8.73 9.96
N VAL A 5 -20.00 7.86 10.92
CA VAL A 5 -18.77 7.95 11.70
C VAL A 5 -17.66 7.11 11.06
N ILE A 6 -16.53 7.75 10.79
CA ILE A 6 -15.34 7.10 10.21
C ILE A 6 -14.22 7.16 11.24
N LEU A 7 -13.66 6.01 11.62
CA LEU A 7 -12.46 5.95 12.45
C LEU A 7 -11.23 5.97 11.55
N PHE A 8 -10.32 6.91 11.79
CA PHE A 8 -9.06 7.05 11.07
C PHE A 8 -7.90 6.66 12.00
N ASP A 9 -7.38 5.44 11.82
CA ASP A 9 -6.32 4.82 12.63
C ASP A 9 -5.18 4.29 11.75
N PRO A 10 -4.47 5.16 11.02
CA PRO A 10 -3.57 4.77 9.94
C PRO A 10 -2.20 4.25 10.40
N TRP A 11 -1.86 4.31 11.69
CA TRP A 11 -0.51 3.99 12.18
C TRP A 11 -0.06 2.58 11.74
N PRO A 12 1.15 2.40 11.19
CA PRO A 12 2.30 3.33 11.17
C PRO A 12 2.33 4.36 10.02
N ARG A 13 1.26 4.51 9.26
CA ARG A 13 1.08 5.59 8.29
C ARG A 13 0.54 6.84 8.97
N SER A 14 0.49 7.94 8.20
CA SER A 14 -0.01 9.24 8.66
C SER A 14 -0.84 9.91 7.56
N ALA A 15 -1.70 10.85 7.94
CA ALA A 15 -2.51 11.62 6.99
C ALA A 15 -1.66 12.32 5.91
N PRO A 16 -0.55 13.03 6.23
CA PRO A 16 0.28 13.66 5.20
C PRO A 16 0.96 12.67 4.24
N LEU A 17 1.12 11.41 4.65
CA LEU A 17 1.71 10.38 3.80
C LEU A 17 0.70 9.81 2.79
N ILE A 18 -0.57 9.70 3.17
CA ILE A 18 -1.57 8.98 2.38
C ILE A 18 -2.59 9.89 1.68
N PHE A 19 -2.76 11.13 2.13
CA PHE A 19 -3.61 12.11 1.47
C PHE A 19 -2.78 13.09 0.64
N ALA A 20 -3.17 13.26 -0.63
CA ALA A 20 -2.77 14.42 -1.42
C ALA A 20 -3.53 15.68 -0.96
N ASP A 21 -3.04 16.86 -1.34
CA ASP A 21 -3.43 18.18 -0.81
C ASP A 21 -4.95 18.39 -0.60
N ASN A 22 -5.78 18.01 -1.57
CA ASN A 22 -7.24 18.18 -1.50
C ASN A 22 -8.01 16.91 -1.09
N MET A 23 -7.32 15.79 -0.85
CA MET A 23 -7.98 14.52 -0.52
C MET A 23 -8.42 14.46 0.94
N GLN A 24 -7.69 15.06 1.87
CA GLN A 24 -8.08 15.06 3.28
C GLN A 24 -9.40 15.80 3.48
N GLN A 25 -9.53 17.00 2.90
CA GLN A 25 -10.78 17.77 2.95
C GLN A 25 -11.96 17.00 2.35
N ARG A 26 -11.75 16.29 1.24
CA ARG A 26 -12.78 15.44 0.63
C ARG A 26 -13.14 14.25 1.52
N PHE A 27 -12.16 13.68 2.21
CA PHE A 27 -12.37 12.58 3.16
C PHE A 27 -13.21 13.04 4.36
N GLU A 28 -12.91 14.21 4.93
CA GLU A 28 -13.68 14.83 6.01
C GLU A 28 -15.12 15.20 5.59
N GLN A 29 -15.38 15.40 4.29
CA GLN A 29 -16.74 15.62 3.77
C GLN A 29 -17.58 14.34 3.67
N LEU A 30 -16.98 13.14 3.81
CA LEU A 30 -17.70 11.87 3.74
C LEU A 30 -18.49 11.57 5.02
N GLY A 31 -18.13 12.20 6.15
CA GLY A 31 -18.74 11.95 7.45
C GLY A 31 -17.93 12.52 8.60
N ARG A 32 -18.35 12.22 9.84
CA ARG A 32 -17.62 12.61 11.04
C ARG A 32 -16.39 11.71 11.21
N VAL A 33 -15.22 12.24 10.88
CA VAL A 33 -13.93 11.54 11.04
C VAL A 33 -13.43 11.68 12.49
N ILE A 34 -13.09 10.56 13.12
CA ILE A 34 -12.51 10.49 14.47
C ILE A 34 -11.08 9.93 14.35
N GLY A 35 -10.12 10.50 15.07
CA GLY A 35 -8.73 10.03 15.09
C GLY A 35 -7.78 10.76 14.13
N LEU A 36 -8.26 11.75 13.37
CA LEU A 36 -7.44 12.46 12.39
C LEU A 36 -6.30 13.25 13.04
N GLU A 37 -6.60 14.00 14.11
CA GLU A 37 -5.60 14.76 14.88
C GLU A 37 -4.79 13.83 15.80
N GLU A 38 -5.46 12.87 16.45
CA GLU A 38 -4.84 11.98 17.42
C GLU A 38 -3.81 11.05 16.78
N SER A 39 -4.08 10.58 15.56
CA SER A 39 -3.16 9.71 14.81
C SER A 39 -1.88 10.41 14.34
N ALA A 40 -1.83 11.76 14.37
CA ALA A 40 -0.60 12.50 14.07
C ALA A 40 0.53 12.18 15.06
N ASN A 41 0.18 11.71 16.27
CA ASN A 41 1.12 11.42 17.34
C ASN A 41 1.40 9.92 17.54
N GLY A 42 0.94 9.05 16.63
CA GLY A 42 1.19 7.61 16.69
C GLY A 42 -0.07 6.76 16.64
N LYS A 43 0.00 5.55 17.23
CA LYS A 43 -1.14 4.64 17.35
C LYS A 43 -2.23 5.28 18.21
N LEU A 44 -3.49 5.17 17.77
CA LEU A 44 -4.61 5.67 18.56
C LEU A 44 -4.69 5.02 19.93
N ALA A 45 -5.09 5.80 20.93
CA ALA A 45 -5.37 5.28 22.26
C ALA A 45 -6.54 4.30 22.20
N ALA A 46 -6.39 3.15 22.88
CA ALA A 46 -7.43 2.12 22.90
C ALA A 46 -8.78 2.69 23.34
N GLY A 47 -8.82 3.56 24.35
CA GLY A 47 -10.06 4.19 24.82
C GLY A 47 -10.82 4.97 23.74
N LEU A 48 -10.13 5.64 22.82
CA LEU A 48 -10.76 6.34 21.70
C LEU A 48 -11.36 5.36 20.69
N VAL A 49 -10.63 4.29 20.37
CA VAL A 49 -11.13 3.20 19.52
C VAL A 49 -12.38 2.59 20.16
N GLU A 50 -12.29 2.20 21.43
CA GLU A 50 -13.38 1.56 22.18
C GLU A 50 -14.66 2.43 22.22
N ALA A 51 -14.51 3.74 22.40
CA ALA A 51 -15.63 4.69 22.44
C ALA A 51 -16.28 4.90 21.07
N THR A 52 -15.54 4.65 19.97
CA THR A 52 -16.00 4.88 18.60
C THR A 52 -16.76 3.67 18.03
N LEU A 53 -16.48 2.45 18.51
CA LEU A 53 -17.06 1.21 17.97
C LEU A 53 -18.59 1.23 17.80
N PRO A 54 -19.43 1.73 18.74
CA PRO A 54 -20.89 1.61 18.61
C PRO A 54 -21.49 2.26 17.34
N ASP A 55 -20.85 3.32 16.85
CA ASP A 55 -21.36 4.17 15.77
C ASP A 55 -20.52 4.09 14.49
N VAL A 56 -19.37 3.44 14.52
CA VAL A 56 -18.43 3.42 13.38
C VAL A 56 -19.03 2.67 12.19
N VAL A 57 -19.02 3.31 11.01
CA VAL A 57 -19.45 2.67 9.76
C VAL A 57 -18.25 2.24 8.90
N ALA A 58 -17.11 2.92 9.05
CA ALA A 58 -15.89 2.59 8.34
C ALA A 58 -14.65 2.85 9.19
N ILE A 59 -13.65 1.99 9.03
CA ILE A 59 -12.32 2.15 9.64
C ILE A 59 -11.30 2.30 8.51
N VAL A 60 -10.52 3.36 8.52
CA VAL A 60 -9.38 3.55 7.62
C VAL A 60 -8.12 3.39 8.47
N GLY A 61 -7.48 2.21 8.39
CA GLY A 61 -6.44 1.88 9.36
C GLY A 61 -6.12 0.40 9.50
N GLN A 62 -5.31 0.09 10.51
CA GLN A 62 -4.92 -1.28 10.91
C GLN A 62 -5.37 -1.57 12.35
N THR A 63 -6.53 -1.03 12.75
CA THR A 63 -7.10 -1.24 14.08
C THR A 63 -7.27 -2.74 14.36
N ASP A 64 -6.83 -3.19 15.54
CA ASP A 64 -7.06 -4.56 15.98
C ASP A 64 -8.58 -4.78 16.15
N LEU A 65 -9.14 -5.75 15.43
CA LEU A 65 -10.58 -6.02 15.36
C LEU A 65 -10.83 -7.52 15.61
N ASP A 66 -10.61 -7.92 16.86
CA ASP A 66 -11.04 -9.23 17.32
C ASP A 66 -12.58 -9.35 17.40
N ALA A 67 -13.06 -10.56 17.67
CA ALA A 67 -14.50 -10.83 17.79
C ALA A 67 -15.21 -9.93 18.84
N SER A 68 -14.51 -9.53 19.91
CA SER A 68 -15.09 -8.71 20.98
C SER A 68 -15.33 -7.26 20.53
N ARG A 69 -14.37 -6.68 19.79
CA ARG A 69 -14.51 -5.35 19.21
C ARG A 69 -15.51 -5.35 18.06
N LEU A 70 -15.49 -6.39 17.23
CA LEU A 70 -16.48 -6.56 16.18
C LEU A 70 -17.90 -6.62 16.77
N ALA A 71 -18.14 -7.39 17.82
CA ALA A 71 -19.45 -7.46 18.48
C ALA A 71 -19.97 -6.09 18.98
N ARG A 72 -19.05 -5.18 19.31
CA ARG A 72 -19.36 -3.80 19.76
C ARG A 72 -19.46 -2.78 18.63
N ALA A 73 -19.20 -3.19 17.39
CA ALA A 73 -19.27 -2.34 16.21
C ALA A 73 -20.41 -2.75 15.26
N PRO A 74 -21.69 -2.67 15.67
CA PRO A 74 -22.81 -3.22 14.91
C PRO A 74 -23.02 -2.55 13.55
N GLN A 75 -22.59 -1.30 13.38
CA GLN A 75 -22.77 -0.49 12.17
C GLN A 75 -21.59 -0.59 11.19
N LEU A 76 -20.50 -1.27 11.56
CA LEU A 76 -19.30 -1.36 10.75
C LEU A 76 -19.60 -2.07 9.42
N ALA A 77 -19.30 -1.39 8.32
CA ALA A 77 -19.53 -1.87 6.96
C ALA A 77 -18.24 -2.04 6.16
N ALA A 78 -17.18 -1.29 6.48
CA ALA A 78 -15.90 -1.35 5.77
C ALA A 78 -14.67 -1.16 6.66
N VAL A 79 -13.62 -1.91 6.36
CA VAL A 79 -12.27 -1.73 6.93
C VAL A 79 -11.32 -1.55 5.76
N ILE A 80 -10.61 -0.43 5.69
CA ILE A 80 -9.67 -0.08 4.63
C ILE A 80 -8.27 -0.08 5.22
N ASN A 81 -7.52 -1.15 4.94
CA ASN A 81 -6.14 -1.27 5.35
C ASN A 81 -5.23 -0.39 4.48
N VAL A 82 -4.55 0.57 5.12
CA VAL A 82 -3.61 1.53 4.51
C VAL A 82 -2.13 1.15 4.69
N GLU A 83 -1.82 0.04 5.35
CA GLU A 83 -0.46 -0.51 5.38
C GLU A 83 -0.15 -1.30 4.11
N GLY A 84 -1.18 -1.93 3.53
CA GLY A 84 -1.12 -2.74 2.32
C GLY A 84 -1.03 -4.24 2.59
N ASN A 85 -0.72 -4.65 3.81
CA ASN A 85 -0.57 -6.05 4.20
C ASN A 85 -1.70 -6.47 5.13
N PHE A 86 -2.30 -7.64 4.90
CA PHE A 86 -3.24 -8.23 5.84
C PHE A 86 -2.48 -8.92 6.98
N ALA A 87 -2.68 -8.44 8.20
CA ALA A 87 -2.06 -8.97 9.41
C ALA A 87 -3.05 -9.84 10.19
N GLN A 88 -2.57 -10.64 11.14
CA GLN A 88 -3.42 -11.47 12.01
C GLN A 88 -4.03 -10.66 13.16
N ASN A 89 -4.60 -9.48 12.87
CA ASN A 89 -5.16 -8.56 13.86
C ASN A 89 -6.67 -8.35 13.70
N VAL A 90 -7.27 -8.85 12.62
CA VAL A 90 -8.71 -8.77 12.33
C VAL A 90 -9.26 -10.19 12.28
N ASP A 91 -10.42 -10.41 12.92
CA ASP A 91 -11.20 -11.62 12.69
C ASP A 91 -11.91 -11.55 11.33
N TYR A 92 -11.18 -11.94 10.29
CA TYR A 92 -11.66 -11.89 8.91
C TYR A 92 -12.88 -12.79 8.65
N ALA A 93 -13.00 -13.90 9.38
CA ALA A 93 -14.12 -14.82 9.24
C ALA A 93 -15.41 -14.17 9.75
N GLU A 94 -15.33 -13.49 10.90
CA GLU A 94 -16.45 -12.75 11.46
C GLU A 94 -16.83 -11.54 10.59
N CYS A 95 -15.83 -10.80 10.08
CA CYS A 95 -16.06 -9.73 9.10
C CYS A 95 -16.83 -10.24 7.88
N PHE A 96 -16.39 -11.36 7.29
CA PHE A 96 -17.07 -11.97 6.14
C PHE A 96 -18.49 -12.42 6.48
N ARG A 97 -18.69 -13.10 7.62
CA ARG A 97 -20.00 -13.56 8.09
C ARG A 97 -21.00 -12.40 8.24
N ARG A 98 -20.52 -11.23 8.64
CA ARG A 98 -21.31 -10.01 8.83
C ARG A 98 -21.44 -9.14 7.57
N GLY A 99 -20.78 -9.50 6.48
CA GLY A 99 -20.78 -8.71 5.24
C GLY A 99 -19.90 -7.46 5.28
N ILE A 100 -18.98 -7.36 6.23
CA ILE A 100 -18.04 -6.24 6.36
C ILE A 100 -16.99 -6.37 5.26
N GLN A 101 -16.86 -5.32 4.45
CA GLN A 101 -15.86 -5.28 3.37
C GLN A 101 -14.48 -4.99 3.95
N VAL A 102 -13.55 -5.90 3.75
CA VAL A 102 -12.15 -5.71 4.14
C VAL A 102 -11.34 -5.41 2.88
N LEU A 103 -10.86 -4.17 2.77
CA LEU A 103 -10.16 -3.62 1.61
C LEU A 103 -8.70 -3.32 1.97
N SER A 104 -7.85 -3.20 0.95
CA SER A 104 -6.43 -2.86 1.11
C SER A 104 -5.94 -1.96 -0.01
N ILE A 105 -5.02 -1.04 0.32
CA ILE A 105 -4.34 -0.20 -0.65
C ILE A 105 -3.18 -0.92 -1.37
N ALA A 106 -2.92 -2.20 -1.12
CA ALA A 106 -1.83 -2.97 -1.72
C ALA A 106 -1.58 -2.72 -3.23
N PRO A 107 -2.59 -2.53 -4.09
CA PRO A 107 -2.38 -2.24 -5.50
C PRO A 107 -1.51 -1.00 -5.80
N VAL A 108 -1.43 -0.02 -4.89
CA VAL A 108 -0.63 1.21 -5.12
C VAL A 108 0.87 0.92 -5.31
N PHE A 109 1.37 -0.20 -4.79
CA PHE A 109 2.77 -0.59 -4.92
C PHE A 109 3.11 -1.25 -6.25
N ALA A 110 2.11 -1.57 -7.10
CA ALA A 110 2.35 -2.31 -8.33
C ALA A 110 3.21 -1.53 -9.33
N GLN A 111 2.85 -0.27 -9.60
CA GLN A 111 3.52 0.55 -10.60
C GLN A 111 4.99 0.86 -10.24
N PRO A 112 5.33 1.35 -9.02
CA PRO A 112 6.73 1.63 -8.69
C PRO A 112 7.62 0.39 -8.74
N VAL A 113 7.10 -0.78 -8.35
CA VAL A 113 7.86 -2.03 -8.41
C VAL A 113 8.03 -2.51 -9.85
N ALA A 114 7.01 -2.34 -10.70
CA ALA A 114 7.11 -2.63 -12.13
C ALA A 114 8.21 -1.77 -12.79
N GLU A 115 8.23 -0.46 -12.53
CA GLU A 115 9.26 0.44 -13.06
C GLU A 115 10.66 0.05 -12.59
N MET A 116 10.81 -0.28 -11.30
CA MET A 116 12.09 -0.77 -10.76
C MET A 116 12.51 -2.09 -11.42
N ALA A 117 11.60 -3.04 -11.60
CA ALA A 117 11.88 -4.32 -12.25
C ALA A 117 12.34 -4.13 -13.69
N LEU A 118 11.70 -3.23 -14.44
CA LEU A 118 12.12 -2.86 -15.79
C LEU A 118 13.50 -2.19 -15.80
N GLY A 119 13.76 -1.30 -14.84
CA GLY A 119 15.07 -0.65 -14.66
C GLY A 119 16.19 -1.67 -14.42
N LEU A 120 15.96 -2.64 -13.53
CA LEU A 120 16.91 -3.72 -13.26
C LEU A 120 17.10 -4.66 -14.46
N ALA A 121 16.03 -4.94 -15.22
CA ALA A 121 16.15 -5.72 -16.45
C ALA A 121 17.01 -5.01 -17.50
N LEU A 122 16.86 -3.69 -17.65
CA LEU A 122 17.68 -2.87 -18.53
C LEU A 122 19.14 -2.81 -18.05
N ASP A 123 19.35 -2.68 -16.73
CA ASP A 123 20.68 -2.72 -16.13
C ASP A 123 21.40 -4.04 -16.43
N LEU A 124 20.72 -5.18 -16.24
CA LEU A 124 21.29 -6.50 -16.57
C LEU A 124 21.57 -6.63 -18.08
N ALA A 125 20.66 -6.13 -18.92
CA ALA A 125 20.80 -6.23 -20.37
C ALA A 125 21.93 -5.35 -20.93
N ARG A 126 22.24 -4.21 -20.29
CA ARG A 126 23.17 -3.20 -20.83
C ARG A 126 24.38 -2.91 -19.93
N GLY A 127 24.44 -3.50 -18.74
CA GLY A 127 25.49 -3.31 -17.76
C GLY A 127 25.63 -1.87 -17.30
N ILE A 128 24.54 -1.17 -16.99
CA ILE A 128 24.55 0.26 -16.66
C ILE A 128 25.35 0.52 -15.38
N THR A 129 25.01 -0.16 -14.29
CA THR A 129 25.68 -0.06 -12.99
C THR A 129 27.11 -0.57 -13.04
N ARG A 130 27.35 -1.66 -13.80
CA ARG A 130 28.70 -2.18 -14.09
C ARG A 130 29.56 -1.13 -14.81
N GLY A 131 29.00 -0.47 -15.82
CA GLY A 131 29.66 0.58 -16.60
C GLY A 131 30.00 1.81 -15.76
N ASP A 132 29.05 2.31 -14.96
CA ASP A 132 29.28 3.41 -14.01
C ASP A 132 30.44 3.06 -13.04
N ARG A 133 30.45 1.84 -12.49
CA ARG A 133 31.51 1.40 -11.60
C ARG A 133 32.88 1.36 -12.27
N LEU A 134 32.99 0.75 -13.46
CA LEU A 134 34.25 0.70 -14.20
C LEU A 134 34.78 2.10 -14.55
N MET A 135 33.89 3.02 -14.91
CA MET A 135 34.24 4.41 -15.19
C MET A 135 34.80 5.12 -13.96
N ARG A 136 34.18 4.93 -12.78
CA ARG A 136 34.68 5.49 -11.51
C ARG A 136 36.03 4.91 -11.11
N GLU A 137 36.29 3.66 -11.48
CA GLU A 137 37.55 2.96 -11.23
C GLU A 137 38.65 3.29 -12.28
N GLY A 138 38.30 3.99 -13.38
CA GLY A 138 39.23 4.26 -14.49
C GLY A 138 39.63 3.02 -15.29
N SER A 139 38.77 1.99 -15.27
CA SER A 139 39.00 0.67 -15.90
C SER A 139 37.99 0.37 -16.99
N GLU A 140 37.27 1.40 -17.47
CA GLU A 140 36.24 1.27 -18.47
C GLU A 140 36.76 0.77 -19.83
N GLN A 141 35.87 0.08 -20.55
CA GLN A 141 36.12 -0.39 -21.90
C GLN A 141 35.10 0.21 -22.86
N TYR A 142 35.56 0.61 -24.04
CA TYR A 142 34.74 1.32 -25.02
C TYR A 142 34.30 0.41 -26.17
N GLY A 143 33.19 0.78 -26.82
CA GLY A 143 32.68 0.07 -28.00
C GLY A 143 32.35 -1.40 -27.71
N LEU A 144 32.74 -2.29 -28.63
CA LEU A 144 32.45 -3.72 -28.53
C LEU A 144 33.00 -4.36 -27.24
N ALA A 145 34.18 -3.92 -26.77
CA ALA A 145 34.84 -4.49 -25.60
C ALA A 145 34.02 -4.30 -24.31
N GLY A 146 33.37 -3.14 -24.13
CA GLY A 146 32.48 -2.88 -22.99
C GLY A 146 31.08 -3.48 -23.11
N ASN A 147 30.68 -3.92 -24.31
CA ASN A 147 29.32 -4.38 -24.63
C ASN A 147 29.23 -5.88 -24.98
N ARG A 148 30.24 -6.69 -24.66
CA ARG A 148 30.30 -8.11 -25.09
C ARG A 148 29.10 -8.94 -24.67
N ASP A 149 28.57 -8.70 -23.47
CA ASP A 149 27.41 -9.42 -22.92
C ASP A 149 26.10 -8.63 -23.09
N ALA A 150 26.15 -7.45 -23.73
CA ALA A 150 24.98 -6.59 -23.83
C ALA A 150 24.00 -7.14 -24.87
N PHE A 151 22.71 -7.08 -24.56
CA PHE A 151 21.66 -7.49 -25.49
C PHE A 151 20.47 -6.53 -25.44
N VAL A 152 19.61 -6.62 -26.46
CA VAL A 152 18.41 -5.79 -26.58
C VAL A 152 17.23 -6.54 -25.97
N LEU A 153 16.47 -5.88 -25.09
CA LEU A 153 15.26 -6.47 -24.50
C LEU A 153 14.12 -6.63 -25.50
N ARG A 154 14.06 -5.80 -26.55
CA ARG A 154 13.04 -5.92 -27.60
C ARG A 154 13.17 -7.28 -28.30
N GLY A 155 12.10 -8.08 -28.23
CA GLY A 155 12.05 -9.42 -28.80
C GLY A 155 12.64 -10.52 -27.90
N ALA A 156 13.17 -10.16 -26.72
CA ALA A 156 13.56 -11.15 -25.73
C ALA A 156 12.31 -11.86 -25.17
N THR A 157 12.47 -13.12 -24.79
CA THR A 157 11.42 -13.86 -24.07
C THR A 157 11.46 -13.45 -22.61
N ILE A 158 10.35 -12.91 -22.11
CA ILE A 158 10.18 -12.48 -20.71
C ILE A 158 9.20 -13.43 -20.03
N GLY A 159 9.61 -13.99 -18.89
CA GLY A 159 8.77 -14.86 -18.07
C GLY A 159 8.37 -14.18 -16.76
N PHE A 160 7.09 -14.28 -16.39
CA PHE A 160 6.57 -13.82 -15.11
C PHE A 160 6.19 -15.02 -14.24
N ILE A 161 6.81 -15.12 -13.05
CA ILE A 161 6.44 -16.13 -12.05
C ILE A 161 5.43 -15.46 -11.10
N GLY A 162 4.14 -15.67 -11.39
CA GLY A 162 3.03 -14.95 -10.79
C GLY A 162 2.62 -13.72 -11.62
N CYS A 163 1.30 -13.51 -11.76
CA CYS A 163 0.72 -12.43 -12.59
C CYS A 163 -0.45 -11.70 -11.86
N GLY A 164 -0.17 -11.26 -10.64
CA GLY A 164 -1.03 -10.36 -9.87
C GLY A 164 -0.86 -8.89 -10.30
N ASN A 165 -1.15 -7.94 -9.42
CA ASN A 165 -1.08 -6.50 -9.72
C ASN A 165 0.29 -6.09 -10.32
N LEU A 166 1.39 -6.59 -9.75
CA LEU A 166 2.74 -6.26 -10.19
C LEU A 166 3.03 -6.77 -11.61
N GLY A 167 2.81 -8.06 -11.84
CA GLY A 167 3.07 -8.68 -13.15
C GLY A 167 2.23 -8.02 -14.25
N ARG A 168 0.98 -7.68 -13.93
CA ARG A 168 0.09 -6.97 -14.87
C ARG A 168 0.55 -5.55 -15.17
N ALA A 169 1.14 -4.86 -14.21
CA ALA A 169 1.70 -3.51 -14.43
C ALA A 169 2.93 -3.49 -15.35
N LEU A 170 3.53 -4.64 -15.64
CA LEU A 170 4.63 -4.81 -16.60
C LEU A 170 4.16 -5.21 -18.00
N ILE A 171 2.89 -5.57 -18.15
CA ILE A 171 2.32 -5.98 -19.43
C ILE A 171 1.80 -4.71 -20.15
N PRO A 172 2.11 -4.52 -21.45
CA PRO A 172 1.58 -3.40 -22.23
C PRO A 172 0.07 -3.43 -22.42
#